data_AF-A0A963NWU4-F1
#
_entry.id   AF-A0A963NWU4-F1
#
_cell.length_a   1.000
_cell.length_b   1.000
_cell.length_c   1.000
_cell.angle_alpha   90.00
_cell.angle_beta   90.00
_cell.angle_gamma   90.00
#
_symmetry.space_group_name_H-M   'P 1'
#
loop_
_entity.id
_entity.type
_entity.pdbx_description
1 polymer ?
#
loop_
_entity_poly.entity_id
_entity_poly.type
_entity_poly.pdbx_seq_one_letter_code
_entity_poly.pdbx_strand_id
1 'polypeptide(L)'
;PLRDPAFLATARVAYGGGGVAWGEVTGEDGEGPIDMSGELLWRLAGEQTGELMPLAAFRAWRERHGLSVPEAARTLGISPRMAAYYESGAWPIPKTVMLACEGVDARRAAA
;
A
#
# COMPACT_ATOMS: atom_id res chain seq x y z
N PRO A 1 1.31 21.96 9.22
CA PRO A 1 0.80 22.50 7.93
C PRO A 1 -0.37 21.67 7.38
N LEU A 2 -0.23 20.39 7.02
CA LEU A 2 -1.33 19.59 6.44
C LEU A 2 -2.56 19.37 7.34
N ARG A 3 -2.44 19.56 8.66
CA ARG A 3 -3.59 19.52 9.59
C ARG A 3 -4.43 20.80 9.59
N ASP A 4 -3.91 21.89 9.03
CA ASP A 4 -4.67 23.12 8.83
C ASP A 4 -5.53 22.98 7.57
N PRO A 5 -6.88 23.08 7.66
CA PRO A 5 -7.77 22.95 6.52
C PRO A 5 -7.46 23.94 5.39
N ALA A 6 -7.05 25.17 5.71
CA ALA A 6 -6.76 26.19 4.70
C ALA A 6 -5.53 25.80 3.87
N PHE A 7 -4.47 25.31 4.54
CA PHE A 7 -3.30 24.76 3.87
C PHE A 7 -3.63 23.48 3.09
N LEU A 8 -4.43 22.57 3.67
CA LEU A 8 -4.82 21.31 3.02
C LEU A 8 -5.62 21.56 1.73
N ALA A 9 -6.46 22.60 1.71
CA ALA A 9 -7.25 22.99 0.54
C ALA A 9 -6.40 23.49 -0.64
N THR A 10 -5.10 23.73 -0.45
CA THR A 10 -4.17 24.09 -1.55
C THR A 10 -3.71 22.91 -2.40
N ALA A 11 -4.27 21.71 -2.15
CA ALA A 11 -3.97 20.49 -2.89
C ALA A 11 -4.10 20.71 -4.42
N ARG A 12 -3.08 20.31 -5.16
CA ARG A 12 -3.05 20.37 -6.62
C ARG A 12 -2.20 19.24 -7.18
N VAL A 13 -2.33 18.97 -8.47
CA VAL A 13 -1.41 18.09 -9.19
C VAL A 13 -0.01 18.71 -9.17
N ALA A 14 0.99 17.94 -8.76
CA ALA A 14 2.38 18.37 -8.77
C ALA A 14 2.87 18.61 -10.22
N TYR A 15 3.89 19.45 -10.38
CA TYR A 15 4.49 19.69 -11.69
C TYR A 15 4.93 18.39 -12.37
N GLY A 16 4.73 18.30 -13.67
CA GLY A 16 4.97 17.06 -14.43
C GLY A 16 3.98 15.91 -14.15
N GLY A 17 2.95 16.12 -13.32
CA GLY A 17 1.88 15.14 -13.08
C GLY A 17 2.26 13.97 -12.16
N GLY A 18 3.40 14.04 -11.47
CA GLY A 18 3.95 12.92 -10.69
C GLY A 18 3.27 12.65 -9.35
N GLY A 19 2.29 13.46 -8.94
CA GLY A 19 1.67 13.34 -7.61
C GLY A 19 0.80 14.52 -7.23
N VAL A 20 0.64 14.74 -5.92
CA VAL A 20 -0.11 15.86 -5.33
C VAL A 20 0.83 16.72 -4.51
N ALA A 21 0.69 18.04 -4.61
CA ALA A 21 1.47 19.02 -3.85
C ALA A 21 0.57 20.01 -3.10
N TRP A 22 1.09 20.59 -2.02
CA TRP A 22 0.46 21.60 -1.17
C TRP A 22 1.37 22.79 -0.92
N GLY A 23 0.78 23.94 -0.56
CA GLY A 23 1.47 25.20 -0.29
C GLY A 23 1.77 26.01 -1.55
N GLU A 24 2.38 27.18 -1.43
CA GLU A 24 2.71 28.02 -2.60
C GLU A 24 3.79 27.36 -3.48
N VAL A 25 3.74 27.66 -4.78
CA VAL A 25 4.79 27.25 -5.73
C VAL A 25 5.96 28.20 -5.56
N THR A 26 7.13 27.69 -5.17
CA THR A 26 8.30 28.53 -4.86
C THR A 26 9.47 28.38 -5.85
N GLY A 27 9.25 27.81 -7.03
CA GLY A 27 10.27 27.68 -8.08
C GLY A 27 9.68 27.49 -9.48
N GLU A 28 10.53 27.60 -10.51
CA GLU A 28 10.16 27.39 -11.92
C GLU A 28 9.62 25.96 -12.17
N ASP A 29 10.06 25.00 -11.35
CA ASP A 29 9.66 23.60 -11.40
C ASP A 29 8.30 23.31 -10.76
N GLY A 30 7.52 24.34 -10.38
CA GLY A 30 6.14 24.14 -9.91
C GLY A 30 5.97 23.39 -8.58
N GLU A 31 7.07 23.10 -7.87
CA GLU A 31 7.06 22.36 -6.61
C GLU A 31 6.50 23.20 -5.46
N GLY A 32 5.65 22.57 -4.65
CA GLY A 32 5.19 23.11 -3.37
C GLY A 32 6.04 22.58 -2.22
N PRO A 33 6.00 23.21 -1.03
CA PRO A 33 6.80 22.81 0.13
C PRO A 33 6.51 21.39 0.65
N ILE A 34 5.38 20.78 0.29
CA ILE A 34 5.01 19.40 0.65
C ILE A 34 4.38 18.72 -0.56
N ASP A 35 4.85 17.52 -0.88
CA ASP A 35 4.32 16.67 -1.94
C ASP A 35 4.10 15.22 -1.51
N MET A 36 3.35 14.48 -2.33
CA MET A 36 3.12 13.05 -2.22
C MET A 36 3.10 12.45 -3.62
N SER A 37 3.88 11.40 -3.84
CA SER A 37 3.90 10.71 -5.13
C SER A 37 2.53 10.11 -5.49
N GLY A 38 2.20 10.13 -6.78
CA GLY A 38 0.95 9.54 -7.27
C GLY A 38 0.87 8.04 -7.01
N GLU A 39 1.99 7.33 -7.03
CA GLU A 39 2.07 5.91 -6.69
C GLU A 39 1.69 5.64 -5.23
N LEU A 40 2.23 6.43 -4.30
CA LEU A 40 1.88 6.31 -2.89
C LEU A 40 0.40 6.66 -2.66
N LEU A 41 -0.09 7.73 -3.28
CA LEU A 41 -1.49 8.13 -3.16
C LEU A 41 -2.43 7.04 -3.68
N TRP A 42 -2.14 6.46 -4.84
CA TRP A 42 -2.91 5.35 -5.40
C TRP A 42 -2.89 4.12 -4.50
N ARG A 43 -1.72 3.75 -3.96
CA ARG A 43 -1.59 2.62 -3.02
C ARG A 43 -2.44 2.84 -1.76
N LEU A 44 -2.31 4.02 -1.13
CA LEU A 44 -3.08 4.36 0.08
C LEU A 44 -4.58 4.35 -0.17
N ALA A 45 -5.03 4.87 -1.32
CA ALA A 45 -6.43 4.83 -1.70
C ALA A 45 -6.93 3.38 -1.82
N GLY A 46 -6.16 2.50 -2.47
CA GLY A 46 -6.50 1.07 -2.57
C GLY A 46 -6.53 0.35 -1.22
N GLU A 47 -5.60 0.68 -0.32
CA GLU A 47 -5.58 0.13 1.05
C GLU A 47 -6.80 0.60 1.86
N GLN A 48 -7.18 1.87 1.75
CA GLN A 48 -8.34 2.45 2.47
C GLN A 48 -9.68 1.92 1.96
N THR A 49 -9.78 1.56 0.68
CA THR A 49 -11.02 1.00 0.09
C THR A 49 -11.08 -0.53 0.17
N GLY A 50 -10.02 -1.19 0.65
CA GLY A 50 -9.94 -2.65 0.71
C GLY A 50 -9.71 -3.31 -0.66
N GLU A 51 -9.25 -2.56 -1.66
CA GLU A 51 -8.83 -3.10 -2.96
C GLU A 51 -7.39 -3.63 -2.93
N LEU A 52 -6.57 -3.13 -2.00
CA LEU A 52 -5.22 -3.62 -1.74
C LEU A 52 -5.08 -4.01 -0.27
N MET A 53 -4.36 -5.10 0.00
CA MET A 53 -4.01 -5.46 1.36
C MET A 53 -2.84 -4.60 1.83
N PRO A 54 -2.94 -3.94 3.00
CA PRO A 54 -1.80 -3.24 3.58
C PRO A 54 -0.63 -4.20 3.83
N LEU A 55 0.59 -3.74 3.54
CA LEU A 55 1.82 -4.52 3.79
C LEU A 55 1.88 -5.09 5.21
N ALA A 56 1.60 -4.24 6.20
CA ALA A 56 1.64 -4.61 7.60
C ALA A 56 0.62 -5.71 7.93
N ALA A 57 -0.53 -5.74 7.24
CA ALA A 57 -1.53 -6.78 7.43
C ALA A 57 -1.04 -8.14 6.91
N PHE A 58 -0.34 -8.17 5.76
CA PHE A 58 0.25 -9.39 5.22
C PHE A 58 1.36 -9.96 6.12
N ARG A 59 2.24 -9.07 6.62
CA ARG A 59 3.27 -9.43 7.61
C ARG A 59 2.65 -10.03 8.86
N ALA A 60 1.68 -9.33 9.45
CA ALA A 60 0.98 -9.80 10.64
C ALA A 60 0.28 -11.14 10.38
N TRP A 61 -0.32 -11.34 9.20
CA TRP A 61 -0.92 -12.62 8.83
C TRP A 61 0.12 -13.75 8.80
N ARG A 62 1.28 -13.56 8.15
CA ARG A 62 2.34 -14.58 8.16
C ARG A 62 2.84 -14.90 9.55
N GLU A 63 3.10 -13.87 10.36
CA GLU A 63 3.61 -14.00 11.73
C GLU A 63 2.62 -14.77 12.61
N ARG A 64 1.32 -14.45 12.54
CA ARG A 64 0.27 -15.19 13.24
C ARG A 64 0.23 -16.67 12.88
N HIS A 65 0.60 -17.03 11.65
CA HIS A 65 0.66 -18.43 11.20
C HIS A 65 2.04 -19.07 11.32
N GLY A 66 3.06 -18.35 11.82
CA GLY A 66 4.43 -18.84 11.91
C GLY A 66 5.06 -19.19 10.56
N LEU A 67 4.61 -18.56 9.46
CA LEU A 67 5.07 -18.87 8.11
C LEU A 67 6.30 -18.04 7.75
N SER A 68 7.36 -18.66 7.27
CA SER A 68 8.41 -17.97 6.49
C SER A 68 7.86 -17.45 5.15
N VAL A 69 8.61 -16.57 4.46
CA VAL A 69 8.19 -16.04 3.14
C VAL A 69 7.97 -17.16 2.11
N PRO A 70 8.85 -18.18 1.97
CA PRO A 70 8.61 -19.31 1.07
C PRO A 70 7.40 -20.17 1.48
N GLU A 71 7.12 -20.31 2.78
CA GLU A 71 5.96 -21.06 3.27
C GLU A 71 4.65 -20.34 3.00
N ALA A 72 4.62 -19.02 3.16
CA ALA A 72 3.48 -18.21 2.77
C ALA A 72 3.22 -18.30 1.27
N ALA A 73 4.28 -18.25 0.45
CA ALA A 73 4.17 -18.42 -0.99
C ALA A 73 3.52 -19.77 -1.36
N ARG A 74 3.99 -20.87 -0.76
CA ARG A 74 3.40 -22.21 -0.95
C ARG A 74 1.93 -22.26 -0.49
N THR A 75 1.64 -21.68 0.67
CA THR A 75 0.28 -21.67 1.26
C THR A 75 -0.72 -20.94 0.36
N LEU A 76 -0.28 -19.83 -0.24
CA LEU A 76 -1.12 -18.97 -1.10
C LEU A 76 -1.10 -19.37 -2.58
N GLY A 77 -0.27 -20.35 -2.96
CA GLY A 77 -0.13 -20.79 -4.35
C GLY A 77 0.52 -19.74 -5.27
N ILE A 78 1.42 -18.92 -4.73
CA ILE A 78 2.16 -17.88 -5.48
C ILE A 78 3.66 -18.18 -5.50
N SER A 79 4.42 -17.48 -6.35
CA SER A 79 5.87 -17.65 -6.38
C SER A 79 6.52 -17.07 -5.10
N PRO A 80 7.64 -17.64 -4.62
CA PRO A 80 8.40 -17.05 -3.51
C PRO A 80 8.87 -15.63 -3.78
N ARG A 81 9.15 -15.29 -5.04
CA ARG A 81 9.49 -13.93 -5.48
C ARG A 81 8.33 -12.96 -5.24
N MET A 82 7.10 -13.36 -5.58
CA MET A 82 5.92 -12.51 -5.34
C MET A 82 5.69 -12.28 -3.84
N ALA A 83 5.80 -13.34 -3.02
CA ALA A 83 5.70 -13.18 -1.58
C ALA A 83 6.78 -12.24 -1.01
N ALA A 84 8.01 -12.29 -1.55
CA ALA A 84 9.08 -11.38 -1.15
C ALA A 84 8.83 -9.93 -1.59
N TYR A 85 8.25 -9.72 -2.77
CA TYR A 85 7.86 -8.40 -3.26
C TYR A 85 6.75 -7.76 -2.44
N TYR A 86 5.78 -8.56 -2.04
CA TYR A 86 4.77 -8.13 -1.10
C TYR A 86 5.46 -7.75 0.21
N GLU A 87 6.28 -8.63 0.79
CA GLU A 87 7.00 -8.35 2.04
C GLU A 87 7.89 -7.11 2.03
N SER A 88 8.52 -6.78 0.92
CA SER A 88 9.35 -5.57 0.84
C SER A 88 8.55 -4.29 0.55
N GLY A 89 7.27 -4.42 0.18
CA GLY A 89 6.45 -3.32 -0.34
C GLY A 89 6.85 -2.86 -1.73
N ALA A 90 7.67 -3.64 -2.44
CA ALA A 90 8.06 -3.36 -3.82
C ALA A 90 6.90 -3.55 -4.82
N TRP A 91 5.89 -4.35 -4.44
CA TRP A 91 4.64 -4.47 -5.17
C TRP A 91 3.45 -4.38 -4.22
N PRO A 92 2.35 -3.71 -4.62
CA PRO A 92 1.11 -3.72 -3.87
C PRO A 92 0.53 -5.14 -3.79
N ILE A 93 -0.14 -5.45 -2.69
CA ILE A 93 -0.73 -6.78 -2.46
C ILE A 93 -2.17 -6.77 -2.98
N PRO A 94 -2.49 -7.51 -4.06
CA PRO A 94 -3.83 -7.44 -4.67
C PRO A 94 -4.92 -8.03 -3.78
N LYS A 95 -6.17 -7.59 -4.00
CA LYS A 95 -7.37 -8.16 -3.38
C LYS A 95 -7.46 -9.69 -3.45
N THR A 96 -7.03 -10.29 -4.56
CA THR A 96 -7.03 -11.76 -4.71
C THR A 96 -6.11 -12.45 -3.71
N VAL A 97 -4.96 -11.87 -3.39
CA VAL A 97 -4.03 -12.39 -2.37
C VAL A 97 -4.60 -12.14 -0.97
N MET A 98 -5.22 -10.98 -0.74
CA MET A 98 -5.93 -10.68 0.51
C MET A 98 -7.00 -11.74 0.82
N LEU A 99 -7.89 -11.99 -0.14
CA LEU A 99 -8.95 -13.00 -0.04
C LEU A 99 -8.38 -14.42 0.13
N ALA A 100 -7.22 -14.71 -0.45
CA ALA A 100 -6.54 -15.99 -0.22
C ALA A 100 -6.03 -16.13 1.22
N CYS A 101 -5.47 -15.07 1.81
CA CYS A 101 -5.10 -15.04 3.22
C CYS A 101 -6.33 -15.28 4.12
N GLU A 102 -7.41 -14.54 3.89
CA GLU A 102 -8.68 -14.72 4.62
C GLU A 102 -9.25 -16.14 4.46
N GLY A 103 -9.16 -16.71 3.26
CA GLY A 103 -9.57 -18.09 2.99
C GLY A 103 -8.74 -19.12 3.76
N VAL A 104 -7.45 -18.88 3.98
CA VAL A 104 -6.60 -19.73 4.84
C VAL A 104 -7.04 -19.62 6.29
N ASP A 105 -7.32 -18.42 6.79
CA ASP A 105 -7.81 -18.19 8.15
C ASP A 105 -9.12 -18.94 8.38
N ALA A 106 -10.07 -18.80 7.45
CA ALA A 106 -11.36 -19.47 7.50
C ALA A 106 -11.22 -21.01 7.51
N ARG A 107 -10.35 -21.57 6.65
CA ARG A 107 -10.10 -23.01 6.60
C ARG A 107 -9.49 -23.55 7.88
N ARG A 108 -8.56 -22.82 8.50
CA ARG A 108 -7.93 -23.22 9.76
C ARG A 108 -8.87 -23.10 10.95
N ALA A 109 -9.78 -22.13 10.94
CA ALA A 109 -10.78 -21.97 11.99
C ALA A 109 -11.87 -23.07 11.95
N ALA A 110 -12.10 -23.67 10.77
CA ALA A 110 -13.07 -24.75 10.58
C ALA A 110 -12.51 -26.16 10.85
N ALA A 111 -11.20 -26.29 11.10
CA ALA A 111 -10.51 -27.55 11.38
C ALA A 111 -10.33 -27.76 12.89
#